data_AF-A0A8S9RPH7-F1
#
_entry.id   AF-A0A8S9RPH7-F1
#
_cell.length_a   1.000
_cell.length_b   1.000
_cell.length_c   1.000
_cell.angle_alpha   90.00
_cell.angle_beta   90.00
_cell.angle_gamma   90.00
#
_symmetry.space_group_name_H-M   'P 1'
#
loop_
_entity.id
_entity.type
_entity.pdbx_description
1 polymer ?
#
loop_
_entity_poly.entity_id
_entity_poly.type
_entity_poly.pdbx_seq_one_letter_code
_entity_poly.pdbx_strand_id
1 'polypeptide(L)'
;MSSLPLALAQSPPPLHCWSELPLDLMQLIFERLGFTDFERAKSVCSSWLSGSTQSKPNNKIPWMILLPEEKNYFLLFNPEDREEKLYKTQHLGDDLANSVCLATCRSWLLMATLPHERLYILNLLTLVRINLPISCGSYDTILWIDERSKDYLVIGEDLAYFKKGDNSWKKISDQLSGSQKGMVFKDHKLYALTEEELRIFDFLVSFLCKFPELT
;
A
#
# COMPACT_ATOMS: atom_id res chain seq x y z
N MET A 1 75.46 -2.61 25.03
CA MET A 1 74.38 -2.57 24.02
C MET A 1 73.22 -3.41 24.54
N SER A 2 72.25 -2.79 25.18
CA SER A 2 71.02 -3.45 25.65
C SER A 2 69.87 -3.06 24.73
N SER A 3 69.35 -4.03 23.98
CA SER A 3 68.19 -3.88 23.10
C SER A 3 66.91 -3.68 23.91
N LEU A 4 66.12 -2.65 23.55
CA LEU A 4 64.76 -2.46 24.07
C LEU A 4 63.81 -3.56 23.53
N PRO A 5 62.78 -3.98 24.29
CA PRO A 5 61.78 -4.92 23.78
C PRO A 5 60.82 -4.20 22.82
N LEU A 6 60.51 -4.84 21.69
CA LEU A 6 59.41 -4.43 20.80
C LEU A 6 58.10 -4.45 21.60
N ALA A 7 57.44 -3.29 21.68
CA ALA A 7 56.07 -3.21 22.16
C ALA A 7 55.14 -3.91 21.14
N LEU A 8 54.43 -4.95 21.59
CA LEU A 8 53.32 -5.54 20.84
C LEU A 8 52.23 -4.47 20.69
N ALA A 9 52.01 -4.02 19.45
CA ALA A 9 50.88 -3.17 19.12
C ALA A 9 49.58 -3.91 19.48
N GLN A 10 48.85 -3.40 20.46
CA GLN A 10 47.50 -3.88 20.77
C GLN A 10 46.62 -3.59 19.55
N SER A 11 45.98 -4.62 18.99
CA SER A 11 44.99 -4.44 17.92
C SER A 11 43.87 -3.51 18.43
N PRO A 12 43.36 -2.57 17.60
CA PRO A 12 42.24 -1.72 18.00
C PRO A 12 41.05 -2.60 18.42
N PRO A 13 40.22 -2.15 19.39
CA PRO A 13 39.05 -2.91 19.80
C PRO A 13 38.16 -3.20 18.59
N PRO A 14 37.52 -4.38 18.53
CA PRO A 14 36.71 -4.76 17.39
C PRO A 14 35.63 -3.69 17.16
N LEU A 15 35.61 -3.13 15.96
CA LEU A 15 34.57 -2.20 15.55
C LEU A 15 33.24 -2.94 15.59
N HIS A 16 32.36 -2.55 16.52
CA HIS A 16 31.02 -3.11 16.60
C HIS A 16 30.28 -2.82 15.30
N CYS A 17 30.00 -3.88 14.54
CA CYS A 17 29.38 -3.77 13.24
C CYS A 17 27.86 -3.75 13.42
N TRP A 18 27.21 -2.65 13.02
CA TRP A 18 25.75 -2.49 13.09
C TRP A 18 24.97 -3.54 12.30
N SER A 19 25.63 -4.32 11.43
CA SER A 19 25.04 -5.47 10.73
C SER A 19 24.78 -6.68 11.63
N GLU A 20 25.45 -6.77 12.78
CA GLU A 20 25.35 -7.88 13.75
C GLU A 20 24.42 -7.56 14.93
N LEU A 21 23.68 -6.44 14.86
CA LEU A 21 22.79 -6.04 15.93
C LEU A 21 21.70 -7.12 16.15
N PRO A 22 21.43 -7.53 17.39
CA PRO A 22 20.28 -8.39 17.73
C PRO A 22 18.95 -7.83 17.20
N LEU A 23 18.05 -8.74 16.82
CA LEU A 23 16.80 -8.41 16.14
C LEU A 23 15.86 -7.54 16.99
N ASP A 24 15.82 -7.79 18.30
CA ASP A 24 15.08 -7.01 19.30
C ASP A 24 15.58 -5.56 19.38
N LEU A 25 16.89 -5.35 19.35
CA LEU A 25 17.45 -4.00 19.29
C LEU A 25 17.18 -3.31 17.94
N MET A 26 17.23 -4.05 16.82
CA MET A 26 16.84 -3.51 15.51
C MET A 26 15.38 -3.08 15.49
N GLN A 27 14.48 -3.88 16.09
CA GLN A 27 13.07 -3.54 16.22
C GLN A 27 12.87 -2.21 16.96
N LEU A 28 13.54 -2.03 18.11
CA LEU A 28 13.47 -0.78 18.88
C LEU A 28 13.96 0.45 18.10
N ILE A 29 14.94 0.27 17.22
CA ILE A 29 15.41 1.34 16.32
C ILE A 29 14.33 1.63 15.27
N PHE A 30 13.84 0.61 14.58
CA PHE A 30 12.84 0.75 13.51
C PHE A 30 11.52 1.35 13.99
N GLU A 31 11.08 1.01 15.20
CA GLU A 31 9.91 1.60 15.86
C GLU A 31 10.09 3.09 16.22
N ARG A 32 11.29 3.64 16.11
CA ARG A 32 11.55 5.07 16.33
C ARG A 32 11.72 5.84 15.03
N LEU A 33 11.90 5.14 13.90
CA LEU A 33 12.06 5.77 12.60
C LEU A 33 10.71 6.17 12.03
N GLY A 34 10.67 7.36 11.41
CA GLY A 34 9.60 7.72 10.50
C GLY A 34 9.66 6.86 9.23
N PHE A 35 8.58 6.86 8.44
CA PHE A 35 8.47 6.00 7.26
C PHE A 35 9.64 6.10 6.28
N THR A 36 10.14 7.30 5.96
CA THR A 36 11.27 7.47 5.03
C THR A 36 12.54 6.81 5.49
N ASP A 37 12.92 7.02 6.74
CA ASP A 37 14.17 6.50 7.27
C ASP A 37 14.06 4.98 7.47
N PHE A 38 12.86 4.49 7.81
CA PHE A 38 12.58 3.07 7.82
C PHE A 38 12.70 2.42 6.43
N GLU A 39 12.14 3.02 5.38
CA GLU A 39 12.31 2.50 4.01
C GLU A 39 13.78 2.54 3.56
N ARG A 40 14.51 3.61 3.89
CA ARG A 40 15.97 3.71 3.61
C ARG A 40 16.78 2.67 4.36
N ALA A 41 16.40 2.37 5.60
CA ALA A 41 17.07 1.38 6.43
C ALA A 41 17.09 -0.02 5.78
N LYS A 42 16.04 -0.37 5.02
CA LYS A 42 15.95 -1.64 4.27
C LYS A 42 17.07 -1.80 3.23
N SER A 43 17.63 -0.70 2.74
CA SER A 43 18.67 -0.69 1.71
C SER A 43 20.08 -0.70 2.27
N VAL A 44 20.27 -0.71 3.60
CA VAL A 44 21.58 -0.63 4.26
C VAL A 44 22.35 -1.96 4.11
N CYS A 45 21.76 -3.07 4.56
CA CYS A 45 22.31 -4.41 4.43
C CYS A 45 21.22 -5.49 4.56
N SER A 46 21.55 -6.74 4.24
CA SER A 46 20.61 -7.87 4.32
C SER A 46 20.06 -8.12 5.73
N SER A 47 20.86 -7.88 6.77
CA SER A 47 20.45 -7.99 8.18
C SER A 47 19.37 -6.95 8.51
N TRP A 48 19.57 -5.70 8.11
CA TRP A 48 18.61 -4.61 8.30
C TRP A 48 17.34 -4.80 7.47
N LEU A 49 17.47 -5.24 6.21
CA LEU A 49 16.33 -5.64 5.39
C LEU A 49 15.50 -6.72 6.10
N SER A 50 16.15 -7.77 6.58
CA SER A 50 15.50 -8.87 7.29
C SER A 50 14.83 -8.41 8.58
N GLY A 51 15.52 -7.60 9.39
CA GLY A 51 14.97 -7.02 10.61
C GLY A 51 13.74 -6.15 10.35
N SER A 52 13.75 -5.37 9.27
CA SER A 52 12.63 -4.49 8.92
C SER A 52 11.34 -5.26 8.63
N THR A 53 11.42 -6.50 8.16
CA THR A 53 10.23 -7.31 7.84
C THR A 53 9.37 -7.64 9.06
N GLN A 54 9.95 -7.58 10.26
CA GLN A 54 9.27 -7.87 11.53
C GLN A 54 8.90 -6.61 12.31
N SER A 55 9.15 -5.44 11.74
CA SER A 55 8.93 -4.14 12.37
C SER A 55 7.97 -3.30 11.55
N LYS A 56 7.42 -2.27 12.19
CA LYS A 56 6.66 -1.23 11.51
C LYS A 56 7.26 0.13 11.85
N PRO A 57 7.35 1.05 10.88
CA PRO A 57 7.75 2.41 11.17
C PRO A 57 6.72 3.06 12.09
N ASN A 58 7.18 3.98 12.92
CA ASN A 58 6.31 4.83 13.71
C ASN A 58 5.86 6.00 12.86
N ASN A 59 4.87 5.73 11.99
CA ASN A 59 4.19 6.76 11.24
C ASN A 59 2.92 7.13 11.99
N LYS A 60 2.99 8.19 12.81
CA LYS A 60 1.79 8.70 13.49
C LYS A 60 0.88 9.41 12.51
N ILE A 61 1.47 10.04 11.49
CA ILE A 61 0.72 10.73 10.44
C ILE A 61 1.01 10.10 9.07
N PRO A 62 -0.02 9.64 8.34
CA PRO A 62 0.17 9.14 6.99
C PRO A 62 0.62 10.25 6.04
N TRP A 63 1.42 9.88 5.05
CA TRP A 63 1.84 10.81 4.00
C TRP A 63 0.64 11.26 3.18
N MET A 64 0.60 12.54 2.84
CA MET A 64 -0.44 13.12 1.99
C MET A 64 -0.01 13.00 0.52
N ILE A 65 -0.92 12.50 -0.32
CA ILE A 65 -0.71 12.36 -1.76
C ILE A 65 -1.45 13.50 -2.43
N LEU A 66 -0.73 14.36 -3.15
CA LEU A 66 -1.32 15.43 -3.95
C LEU A 66 -1.25 15.04 -5.42
N LEU A 67 -2.38 15.16 -6.11
CA LEU A 67 -2.54 14.95 -7.54
C LEU A 67 -2.56 16.32 -8.23
N PRO A 68 -1.49 16.72 -8.92
CA PRO A 68 -1.49 17.97 -9.66
C PRO A 68 -2.27 17.80 -10.97
N GLU A 69 -3.19 18.72 -11.27
CA GLU A 69 -4.13 18.65 -12.40
C GLU A 69 -3.46 18.45 -13.77
N GLU A 70 -2.27 19.00 -13.99
CA GLU A 70 -1.62 19.00 -15.32
C GLU A 70 -0.30 18.22 -15.34
N LYS A 71 -0.08 17.27 -14.41
CA LYS A 71 1.23 16.62 -14.26
C LYS A 71 1.18 15.11 -14.15
N ASN A 72 2.19 14.49 -14.76
CA ASN A 72 2.35 13.04 -14.81
C ASN A 72 3.13 12.49 -13.60
N TYR A 73 2.98 13.09 -12.42
CA TYR A 73 3.60 12.64 -11.18
C TYR A 73 2.72 12.95 -9.96
N PHE A 74 2.89 12.19 -8.90
CA PHE A 74 2.33 12.53 -7.59
C PHE A 74 3.34 13.33 -6.76
N LEU A 75 2.81 14.22 -5.93
CA LEU A 75 3.57 14.83 -4.84
C LEU A 75 3.24 14.13 -3.54
N LEU A 76 4.27 13.75 -2.82
CA LEU A 76 4.17 13.17 -1.50
C LEU A 76 4.61 14.22 -0.49
N PHE A 77 3.71 14.55 0.42
CA PHE A 77 3.95 15.46 1.51
C PHE A 77 3.98 14.69 2.82
N ASN A 78 5.07 14.81 3.56
CA ASN A 78 5.14 14.31 4.92
C ASN A 78 4.86 15.46 5.90
N PRO A 79 3.70 15.49 6.56
CA PRO A 79 3.38 16.54 7.53
C PRO A 79 4.29 16.54 8.77
N GLU A 80 5.02 15.45 9.02
CA GLU A 80 6.01 15.38 10.11
C GLU A 80 7.37 15.99 9.73
N ASP A 81 7.61 16.26 8.44
CA ASP A 81 8.86 16.85 7.97
C ASP A 81 8.89 18.35 8.30
N ARG A 82 9.84 18.77 9.14
CA ARG A 82 9.98 20.16 9.58
C ARG A 82 10.39 21.10 8.45
N GLU A 83 10.92 20.56 7.36
CA GLU A 83 11.40 21.33 6.22
C GLU A 83 10.34 21.44 5.10
N GLU A 84 9.09 21.04 5.36
CA GLU A 84 7.96 21.08 4.40
C GLU A 84 8.30 20.48 3.02
N LYS A 85 9.12 19.42 3.01
CA LYS A 85 9.61 18.81 1.78
C LYS A 85 8.48 18.13 1.01
N LEU A 86 8.43 18.42 -0.29
CA LEU A 86 7.60 17.73 -1.26
C LEU A 86 8.45 16.77 -2.09
N TYR A 87 8.16 15.49 -2.00
CA TYR A 87 8.81 14.45 -2.78
C TYR A 87 8.02 14.19 -4.06
N LYS A 88 8.69 14.11 -5.21
CA LYS A 88 8.06 13.81 -6.51
C LYS A 88 8.24 12.34 -6.83
N THR A 89 7.19 11.68 -7.28
CA THR A 89 7.34 10.36 -7.92
C THR A 89 7.96 10.51 -9.31
N GLN A 90 8.48 9.39 -9.83
CA GLN A 90 8.90 9.33 -11.23
C GLN A 90 7.70 9.50 -12.18
N HIS A 91 7.99 9.85 -13.44
CA HIS A 91 6.98 10.07 -14.47
C HIS A 91 6.14 8.81 -14.70
N LEU A 92 4.83 8.93 -14.54
CA LEU A 92 3.87 7.83 -14.49
C LEU A 92 3.13 7.55 -15.81
N GLY A 93 3.50 8.29 -16.86
CA GLY A 93 2.89 8.22 -18.19
C GLY A 93 1.90 9.36 -18.43
N ASP A 94 1.57 9.58 -19.70
CA ASP A 94 0.83 10.77 -20.14
C ASP A 94 -0.66 10.72 -19.80
N ASP A 95 -1.21 9.53 -19.55
CA ASP A 95 -2.61 9.34 -19.18
C ASP A 95 -2.93 9.83 -17.75
N LEU A 96 -1.91 10.11 -16.91
CA LEU A 96 -2.13 10.48 -15.51
C LEU A 96 -2.73 11.88 -15.37
N ALA A 97 -2.36 12.83 -16.24
CA ALA A 97 -2.91 14.19 -16.19
C ALA A 97 -4.45 14.22 -16.30
N ASN A 98 -5.04 13.22 -16.95
CA ASN A 98 -6.49 13.08 -17.07
C ASN A 98 -7.08 12.05 -16.10
N SER A 99 -6.34 11.65 -15.06
CA SER A 99 -6.77 10.61 -14.12
C SER A 99 -7.16 11.16 -12.76
N VAL A 100 -8.25 10.63 -12.19
CA VAL A 100 -8.72 10.94 -10.83
C VAL A 100 -8.52 9.74 -9.91
N CYS A 101 -8.23 9.99 -8.63
CA CYS A 101 -8.15 8.94 -7.61
C CYS A 101 -9.53 8.75 -6.97
N LEU A 102 -10.07 7.54 -7.06
CA LEU A 102 -11.38 7.17 -6.52
C LEU A 102 -11.29 6.61 -5.09
N ALA A 103 -10.25 5.82 -4.81
CA ALA A 103 -10.08 5.18 -3.51
C ALA A 103 -8.62 4.91 -3.20
N THR A 104 -8.28 4.83 -1.92
CA THR A 104 -6.94 4.49 -1.46
C THR A 104 -6.97 3.28 -0.53
N CYS A 105 -5.97 2.40 -0.67
CA CYS A 105 -5.76 1.27 0.22
C CYS A 105 -4.25 1.11 0.44
N ARG A 106 -3.75 1.61 1.57
CA ARG A 106 -2.31 1.65 1.87
C ARG A 106 -1.55 2.39 0.76
N SER A 107 -0.56 1.75 0.13
CA SER A 107 0.21 2.31 -1.00
C SER A 107 -0.45 2.11 -2.36
N TRP A 108 -1.68 1.61 -2.41
CA TRP A 108 -2.42 1.37 -3.65
C TRP A 108 -3.52 2.40 -3.85
N LEU A 109 -3.67 2.84 -5.08
CA LEU A 109 -4.63 3.84 -5.54
C LEU A 109 -5.54 3.20 -6.58
N LEU A 110 -6.84 3.38 -6.45
CA LEU A 110 -7.77 3.12 -7.53
C LEU A 110 -7.95 4.40 -8.32
N MET A 111 -7.60 4.33 -9.60
CA MET A 111 -7.56 5.48 -10.50
C MET A 111 -8.54 5.29 -11.65
N ALA A 112 -9.11 6.38 -12.13
CA ALA A 112 -9.95 6.42 -13.32
C ALA A 112 -9.42 7.46 -14.32
N THR A 113 -9.14 7.06 -15.56
CA THR A 113 -8.77 8.01 -16.62
C THR A 113 -10.01 8.55 -17.31
N LEU A 114 -10.18 9.87 -17.29
CA LEU A 114 -11.25 10.61 -17.96
C LEU A 114 -10.91 10.90 -19.44
N PRO A 115 -11.92 11.04 -20.32
CA PRO A 115 -13.36 10.87 -20.06
C PRO A 115 -13.84 9.42 -20.19
N HIS A 116 -12.96 8.48 -20.57
CA HIS A 116 -13.35 7.10 -20.91
C HIS A 116 -13.51 6.15 -19.72
N GLU A 117 -13.42 6.68 -18.49
CA GLU A 117 -13.58 5.97 -17.21
C GLU A 117 -12.80 4.64 -17.14
N ARG A 118 -11.59 4.63 -17.72
CA ARG A 118 -10.74 3.43 -17.66
C ARG A 118 -10.17 3.29 -16.25
N LEU A 119 -10.58 2.23 -15.57
CA LEU A 119 -10.14 1.95 -14.22
C LEU A 119 -8.82 1.19 -14.19
N TYR A 120 -7.97 1.54 -13.23
CA TYR A 120 -6.76 0.79 -12.93
C TYR A 120 -6.37 0.96 -11.46
N ILE A 121 -5.74 -0.07 -10.91
CA ILE A 121 -5.11 -0.03 -9.59
C ILE A 121 -3.63 0.28 -9.80
N LEU A 122 -3.10 1.26 -9.09
CA LEU A 122 -1.71 1.68 -9.15
C LEU A 122 -1.07 1.60 -7.77
N ASN A 123 0.07 0.92 -7.66
CA ASN A 123 0.90 1.02 -6.46
C ASN A 123 1.80 2.25 -6.57
N LEU A 124 1.67 3.19 -5.64
CA LEU A 124 2.37 4.47 -5.64
C LEU A 124 3.90 4.34 -5.49
N LEU A 125 4.38 3.31 -4.80
CA LEU A 125 5.80 3.14 -4.49
C LEU A 125 6.53 2.30 -5.55
N THR A 126 5.87 1.25 -6.03
CA THR A 126 6.46 0.30 -7.00
C THR A 126 6.08 0.60 -8.44
N LEU A 127 5.09 1.47 -8.64
CA LEU A 127 4.48 1.82 -9.93
C LEU A 127 3.87 0.65 -10.71
N VAL A 128 3.64 -0.47 -10.02
CA VAL A 128 2.89 -1.59 -10.60
C VAL A 128 1.46 -1.14 -10.88
N ARG A 129 1.02 -1.33 -12.13
CA ARG A 129 -0.32 -0.99 -12.61
C ARG A 129 -1.09 -2.25 -12.98
N ILE A 130 -2.32 -2.35 -12.49
CA ILE A 130 -3.29 -3.41 -12.80
C ILE A 130 -4.48 -2.76 -13.49
N ASN A 131 -4.65 -3.01 -14.78
CA ASN A 131 -5.80 -2.48 -15.52
C ASN A 131 -7.06 -3.30 -15.19
N LEU A 132 -8.17 -2.61 -14.98
CA LEU A 132 -9.47 -3.21 -14.71
C LEU A 132 -10.36 -3.07 -15.95
N PRO A 133 -11.33 -3.99 -16.15
CA PRO A 133 -12.35 -3.80 -17.16
C PRO A 133 -13.17 -2.54 -16.86
N ILE A 134 -13.70 -1.92 -17.90
CA ILE A 134 -14.53 -0.71 -17.81
C ILE A 134 -15.73 -1.00 -16.89
N SER A 135 -15.92 -0.19 -15.86
CA SER A 135 -17.10 -0.25 -14.98
C SER A 135 -18.09 0.85 -15.35
N CYS A 136 -19.30 0.76 -14.80
CA CYS A 136 -20.21 1.88 -14.79
C CYS A 136 -19.67 2.94 -13.80
N GLY A 137 -19.44 4.16 -14.27
CA GLY A 137 -18.81 5.25 -13.51
C GLY A 137 -19.57 5.66 -12.26
N SER A 138 -19.03 5.28 -11.10
CA SER A 138 -19.42 5.88 -9.82
C SER A 138 -18.20 6.45 -9.12
N TYR A 139 -18.44 7.53 -8.38
CA TYR A 139 -17.47 8.21 -7.54
C TYR A 139 -17.24 7.47 -6.21
N ASP A 140 -18.22 6.72 -5.72
CA ASP A 140 -18.12 5.99 -4.45
C ASP A 140 -17.66 4.57 -4.70
N THR A 141 -16.35 4.36 -4.56
CA THR A 141 -15.72 3.06 -4.78
C THR A 141 -14.89 2.64 -3.57
N ILE A 142 -14.92 1.36 -3.26
CA ILE A 142 -14.05 0.73 -2.27
C ILE A 142 -12.91 0.01 -2.97
N LEU A 143 -11.70 0.22 -2.46
CA LEU A 143 -10.54 -0.60 -2.77
C LEU A 143 -10.09 -1.36 -1.52
N TRP A 144 -10.01 -2.69 -1.63
CA TRP A 144 -9.37 -3.55 -0.64
C TRP A 144 -8.27 -4.37 -1.29
N ILE A 145 -7.11 -4.45 -0.64
CA ILE A 145 -5.95 -5.22 -1.10
C ILE A 145 -5.28 -5.92 0.08
N ASP A 146 -4.99 -7.20 -0.08
CA ASP A 146 -4.10 -7.95 0.79
C ASP A 146 -2.66 -7.87 0.26
N GLU A 147 -1.78 -7.19 1.01
CA GLU A 147 -0.40 -6.97 0.58
C GLU A 147 0.43 -8.25 0.49
N ARG A 148 0.04 -9.32 1.18
CA ARG A 148 0.78 -10.60 1.23
C ARG A 148 0.49 -11.45 0.01
N SER A 149 -0.78 -11.70 -0.29
CA SER A 149 -1.24 -12.49 -1.44
C SER A 149 -1.32 -11.67 -2.74
N LYS A 150 -1.30 -10.34 -2.63
CA LYS A 150 -1.63 -9.42 -3.73
C LYS A 150 -3.04 -9.65 -4.26
N ASP A 151 -3.94 -10.17 -3.44
CA ASP A 151 -5.36 -10.26 -3.79
C ASP A 151 -6.00 -8.89 -3.62
N TYR A 152 -6.94 -8.58 -4.50
CA TYR A 152 -7.62 -7.30 -4.51
C TYR A 152 -9.11 -7.48 -4.76
N LEU A 153 -9.89 -6.55 -4.23
CA LEU A 153 -11.32 -6.42 -4.40
C LEU A 153 -11.65 -4.93 -4.61
N VAL A 154 -12.38 -4.65 -5.67
CA VAL A 154 -12.96 -3.34 -5.96
C VAL A 154 -14.47 -3.47 -5.91
N ILE A 155 -15.15 -2.55 -5.26
CA ILE A 155 -16.62 -2.53 -5.17
C ILE A 155 -17.11 -1.12 -5.50
N GLY A 156 -17.91 -0.99 -6.55
CA GLY A 156 -18.57 0.27 -6.92
C GLY A 156 -19.88 0.49 -6.15
N GLU A 157 -20.39 1.71 -6.21
CA GLU A 157 -21.68 2.11 -5.62
C GLU A 157 -22.83 1.22 -6.08
N ASP A 158 -22.86 0.85 -7.36
CA ASP A 158 -23.88 -0.05 -7.95
C ASP A 158 -23.84 -1.48 -7.40
N LEU A 159 -23.01 -1.74 -6.37
CA LEU A 159 -22.75 -3.03 -5.78
C LEU A 159 -22.24 -4.03 -6.82
N ALA A 160 -21.63 -3.55 -7.91
CA ALA A 160 -20.77 -4.35 -8.74
C ALA A 160 -19.39 -4.46 -8.07
N TYR A 161 -18.83 -5.66 -8.09
CA TYR A 161 -17.49 -5.91 -7.60
C TYR A 161 -16.64 -6.57 -8.66
N PHE A 162 -15.33 -6.38 -8.53
CA PHE A 162 -14.31 -7.02 -9.32
C PHE A 162 -13.18 -7.46 -8.41
N LYS A 163 -12.82 -8.74 -8.45
CA LYS A 163 -11.67 -9.26 -7.71
C LYS A 163 -10.65 -9.91 -8.63
N LYS A 164 -9.46 -10.16 -8.08
CA LYS A 164 -8.41 -10.88 -8.77
C LYS A 164 -8.91 -12.23 -9.30
N GLY A 165 -8.63 -12.49 -10.58
CA GLY A 165 -9.07 -13.69 -11.29
C GLY A 165 -10.47 -13.59 -11.91
N ASP A 166 -11.21 -12.52 -11.68
CA ASP A 166 -12.44 -12.25 -12.43
C ASP A 166 -12.13 -11.75 -13.84
N ASN A 167 -12.98 -12.12 -14.79
CA ASN A 167 -12.90 -11.63 -16.18
C ASN A 167 -13.90 -10.49 -16.46
N SER A 168 -14.86 -10.28 -15.55
CA SER A 168 -15.91 -9.27 -15.68
C SER A 168 -16.42 -8.85 -14.30
N TRP A 169 -17.00 -7.66 -14.21
CA TRP A 169 -17.70 -7.19 -13.02
C TRP A 169 -18.89 -8.11 -12.68
N LYS A 170 -19.10 -8.36 -11.39
CA LYS A 170 -20.18 -9.20 -10.85
C LYS A 170 -21.05 -8.38 -9.91
N LYS A 171 -22.36 -8.58 -9.94
CA LYS A 171 -23.28 -7.93 -8.99
C LYS A 171 -23.34 -8.70 -7.67
N ILE A 172 -23.35 -7.98 -6.55
CA ILE A 172 -23.55 -8.57 -5.22
C ILE A 172 -24.98 -9.08 -5.07
N SER A 173 -25.98 -8.36 -5.62
CA SER A 173 -27.36 -8.85 -5.68
C SER A 173 -28.17 -8.10 -6.74
N ASP A 174 -29.04 -8.84 -7.43
CA ASP A 174 -29.88 -8.34 -8.53
C ASP A 174 -31.13 -7.57 -8.06
N GLN A 175 -31.48 -7.64 -6.76
CA GLN A 175 -32.68 -7.00 -6.22
C GLN A 175 -32.47 -5.61 -5.62
N LEU A 176 -31.29 -5.01 -5.80
CA LEU A 176 -30.91 -3.81 -5.06
C LEU A 176 -31.09 -2.57 -5.93
N SER A 177 -32.25 -1.93 -5.80
CA SER A 177 -32.51 -0.56 -6.26
C SER A 177 -32.41 0.40 -5.08
N GLY A 178 -31.46 1.34 -5.15
CA GLY A 178 -31.32 2.42 -4.18
C GLY A 178 -29.90 2.96 -4.21
N SER A 179 -29.74 4.29 -4.27
CA SER A 179 -28.43 4.93 -4.17
C SER A 179 -27.88 4.74 -2.76
N GLN A 180 -26.65 4.24 -2.68
CA GLN A 180 -25.93 4.01 -1.45
C GLN A 180 -25.43 5.37 -0.94
N LYS A 181 -25.69 5.69 0.33
CA LYS A 181 -25.16 6.91 0.96
C LYS A 181 -23.74 6.75 1.46
N GLY A 182 -23.31 5.51 1.66
CA GLY A 182 -21.97 5.21 2.12
C GLY A 182 -21.74 3.71 2.19
N MET A 183 -20.49 3.32 1.93
CA MET A 183 -20.07 1.93 1.93
C MET A 183 -18.75 1.80 2.69
N VAL A 184 -18.63 0.75 3.50
CA VAL A 184 -17.40 0.41 4.23
C VAL A 184 -17.14 -1.09 4.09
N PHE A 185 -15.93 -1.47 3.73
CA PHE A 185 -15.50 -2.86 3.71
C PHE A 185 -14.54 -3.13 4.87
N LYS A 186 -14.91 -4.07 5.74
CA LYS A 186 -14.13 -4.43 6.91
C LYS A 186 -14.37 -5.90 7.28
N ASP A 187 -13.31 -6.59 7.69
CA ASP A 187 -13.38 -7.97 8.18
C ASP A 187 -14.10 -8.93 7.20
N HIS A 188 -13.82 -8.77 5.90
CA HIS A 188 -14.45 -9.52 4.80
C HIS A 188 -15.98 -9.33 4.71
N LYS A 189 -16.50 -8.22 5.24
CA LYS A 189 -17.89 -7.83 5.14
C LYS A 189 -18.00 -6.45 4.51
N LEU A 190 -18.97 -6.31 3.62
CA LEU A 190 -19.37 -5.00 3.10
C LEU A 190 -20.56 -4.51 3.91
N TYR A 191 -20.43 -3.33 4.50
CA TYR A 191 -21.47 -2.59 5.17
C TYR A 191 -21.92 -1.48 4.22
N ALA A 192 -23.15 -1.53 3.75
CA ALA A 192 -23.73 -0.55 2.84
C ALA A 192 -24.91 0.15 3.52
N LEU A 193 -24.81 1.47 3.65
CA LEU A 193 -25.86 2.30 4.23
C LEU A 193 -26.71 2.88 3.10
N THR A 194 -28.02 2.65 3.18
CA THR A 194 -29.04 3.27 2.32
C THR A 194 -29.79 4.34 3.12
N GLU A 195 -30.75 5.03 2.51
CA GLU A 195 -31.62 5.96 3.25
C GLU A 195 -32.44 5.27 4.35
N GLU A 196 -32.76 4.00 4.16
CA GLU A 196 -33.74 3.28 4.97
C GLU A 196 -33.10 2.25 5.91
N GLU A 197 -31.98 1.64 5.51
CA GLU A 197 -31.36 0.56 6.27
C GLU A 197 -29.85 0.40 6.06
N LEU A 198 -29.20 -0.27 7.03
CA LEU A 198 -27.85 -0.79 6.95
C LEU A 198 -27.88 -2.24 6.46
N ARG A 199 -27.23 -2.52 5.33
CA ARG A 199 -27.09 -3.86 4.74
C ARG A 199 -25.68 -4.40 4.96
N ILE A 200 -25.57 -5.69 5.24
CA ILE A 200 -24.28 -6.37 5.46
C ILE A 200 -24.17 -7.54 4.50
N PHE A 201 -23.08 -7.59 3.72
CA PHE A 201 -22.79 -8.67 2.78
C PHE A 201 -21.49 -9.39 3.17
N ASP A 202 -21.55 -10.71 3.36
CA ASP A 202 -20.39 -11.53 3.70
C ASP A 202 -19.63 -11.96 2.43
N PHE A 203 -18.37 -11.59 2.32
CA PHE A 203 -17.49 -12.02 1.22
C PHE A 203 -16.68 -13.29 1.55
N LEU A 204 -16.84 -13.86 2.75
CA LEU A 204 -16.14 -15.05 3.26
C LEU A 204 -16.32 -16.30 2.37
N VAL A 205 -17.36 -16.34 1.53
CA VAL A 205 -17.67 -17.50 0.67
C VAL A 205 -16.93 -17.47 -0.68
N SER A 206 -16.28 -16.36 -1.05
CA SER A 206 -15.70 -16.20 -2.40
C SER A 206 -14.17 -16.14 -2.46
N PHE A 207 -13.48 -16.12 -1.32
CA PHE A 207 -12.00 -16.07 -1.24
C PHE A 207 -11.34 -17.45 -1.04
N LEU A 208 -12.10 -18.50 -0.76
CA LEU A 208 -11.59 -19.88 -0.72
C LEU A 208 -11.66 -20.52 -2.12
N CYS A 209 -10.81 -20.06 -3.04
CA CYS A 209 -10.53 -20.82 -4.26
C CYS A 209 -9.68 -22.05 -3.88
N LYS A 210 -10.36 -23.20 -3.76
CA LYS A 210 -9.90 -24.60 -3.89
C LYS A 210 -8.40 -24.87 -3.65
N PHE A 211 -8.10 -25.58 -2.56
CA PHE A 211 -6.91 -26.44 -2.55
C PHE A 211 -7.13 -27.56 -3.58
N PRO A 212 -6.15 -27.86 -4.46
CA PRO A 212 -6.19 -29.11 -5.21
C PRO A 212 -6.06 -30.25 -4.20
N GLU A 213 -7.04 -31.17 -4.20
CA GLU A 213 -6.88 -32.45 -3.54
C GLU A 213 -5.68 -33.16 -4.19
N LEU A 214 -4.63 -33.36 -3.40
CA LEU A 214 -3.59 -34.32 -3.68
C LEU A 214 -4.10 -35.68 -3.18
N THR A 215 -4.75 -36.45 -4.04
CA THR A 215 -4.48 -37.88 -4.33
C THR A 215 -5.50 -38.44 -5.32
#